data_AF-A0A8T3PXD2-F1
#
_entry.id   AF-A0A8T3PXD2-F1
#
_cell.length_a   1.000
_cell.length_b   1.000
_cell.length_c   1.000
_cell.angle_alpha   90.00
_cell.angle_beta   90.00
_cell.angle_gamma   90.00
#
_symmetry.space_group_name_H-M   'P 1'
#
loop_
_entity.id
_entity.type
_entity.pdbx_description
1 polymer ?
#
loop_
_entity_poly.entity_id
_entity_poly.type
_entity_poly.pdbx_seq_one_letter_code
_entity_poly.pdbx_strand_id
1 'polypeptide(L)' 'AEPIQTVMRRYGIEDAYERLKDLTRGRSLDREGLHAFLATLPIPEAEKDRLRAMTPRAYTGNAEAQARAI' A
#
# COMPACT_ATOMS: atom_id res chain seq x y z
N ALA A 1 -2.79 2.43 4.78
CA ALA A 1 -1.70 3.14 4.05
C ALA A 1 -0.30 2.57 4.35
N GLU A 2 -0.10 1.92 5.50
CA GLU A 2 1.19 1.39 5.98
C GLU A 2 1.97 0.37 5.09
N PRO A 3 1.34 -0.57 4.35
CA PRO A 3 2.11 -1.57 3.58
C PRO A 3 2.80 -0.97 2.35
N ILE A 4 2.15 0.01 1.72
CA ILE A 4 2.72 0.75 0.59
C ILE A 4 3.94 1.55 1.07
N GLN A 5 3.81 2.22 2.21
CA GLN A 5 4.90 2.99 2.83
C GLN A 5 6.11 2.11 3.20
N THR A 6 5.87 0.88 3.67
CA THR A 6 6.94 -0.07 4.00
C THR A 6 7.70 -0.55 2.76
N VAL A 7 6.98 -0.88 1.67
CA VAL A 7 7.60 -1.25 0.40
C VAL A 7 8.40 -0.06 -0.16
N MET A 8 7.85 1.15 -0.12
CA MET A 8 8.54 2.34 -0.61
C MET A 8 9.85 2.62 0.16
N ARG A 9 9.86 2.45 1.49
CA ARG A 9 11.09 2.54 2.30
C ARG A 9 12.12 1.48 1.93
N ARG A 10 11.67 0.24 1.68
CA ARG A 10 12.55 -0.88 1.29
C ARG A 10 13.29 -0.60 -0.03
N TYR A 11 12.65 0.12 -0.96
CA TYR A 11 13.23 0.47 -2.25
C TYR A 11 13.88 1.86 -2.28
N GLY A 12 14.04 2.53 -1.13
CA GLY A 12 14.71 3.84 -1.06
C GLY A 12 13.98 4.96 -1.81
N ILE A 13 12.66 4.85 -1.96
CA ILE A 13 11.86 5.89 -2.63
C ILE A 13 11.75 7.09 -1.69
N GLU A 14 12.48 8.15 -2.03
CA GLU A 14 12.35 9.46 -1.39
C GLU A 14 10.95 10.05 -1.63
N ASP A 15 10.46 10.86 -0.70
CA ASP A 15 9.14 11.51 -0.73
C ASP A 15 7.93 10.57 -0.85
N ALA A 16 8.11 9.29 -0.55
CA ALA A 16 7.06 8.28 -0.57
C ALA A 16 5.81 8.68 0.22
N TYR A 17 6.05 9.25 1.40
CA TYR A 17 5.01 9.76 2.29
C TYR A 17 4.29 10.97 1.69
N GLU A 18 5.01 11.92 1.11
CA GLU A 18 4.42 13.12 0.52
C GLU A 18 3.61 12.78 -0.75
N ARG A 19 4.10 11.90 -1.62
CA ARG A 19 3.34 11.45 -2.81
C ARG A 19 2.05 10.70 -2.42
N LEU A 20 2.10 9.89 -1.36
CA LEU A 20 0.92 9.19 -0.85
C LEU A 20 -0.06 10.17 -0.15
N LYS A 21 0.47 11.16 0.57
CA LYS A 21 -0.30 12.21 1.22
C LYS A 21 -1.00 13.09 0.20
N ASP A 22 -0.34 13.50 -0.88
CA ASP A 22 -0.94 14.27 -1.97
C ASP A 22 -2.07 13.48 -2.67
N LEU A 23 -1.88 12.18 -2.87
CA LEU A 23 -2.90 11.30 -3.46
C LEU A 23 -4.16 11.17 -2.58
N THR A 24 -3.97 11.21 -1.27
CA THR A 24 -5.06 11.08 -0.27
C THR A 24 -5.56 12.44 0.24
N ARG A 25 -4.99 13.55 -0.24
CA ARG A 25 -5.34 14.89 0.24
C ARG A 25 -6.67 15.34 -0.35
N GLY A 26 -7.69 15.36 0.50
CA GLY A 26 -9.03 15.84 0.15
C GLY A 26 -9.88 14.88 -0.68
N ARG A 27 -9.43 13.63 -0.90
CA ARG A 27 -10.19 12.59 -1.61
C ARG A 27 -9.99 11.23 -0.94
N SER A 28 -11.05 10.42 -0.90
CA SER A 28 -10.94 9.01 -0.51
C SER A 28 -10.16 8.26 -1.58
N LEU A 29 -9.10 7.55 -1.17
CA LEU A 29 -8.34 6.71 -2.07
C LEU A 29 -9.21 5.54 -2.53
N ASP A 30 -9.62 5.56 -3.79
CA ASP A 30 -10.29 4.44 -4.44
C ASP A 30 -9.27 3.47 -5.04
N ARG A 31 -9.78 2.34 -5.53
CA ARG A 31 -8.95 1.29 -6.10
C ARG A 31 -8.17 1.79 -7.33
N GLU A 32 -8.79 2.59 -8.20
CA GLU A 32 -8.14 3.14 -9.39
C GLU A 32 -7.00 4.11 -9.05
N GLY A 33 -7.22 5.03 -8.10
CA GLY A 33 -6.21 5.97 -7.64
C GLY A 33 -5.00 5.26 -7.03
N LEU A 34 -5.23 4.15 -6.31
CA LEU A 34 -4.15 3.31 -5.82
C LEU A 34 -3.39 2.61 -6.95
N HIS A 35 -4.07 2.04 -7.94
CA HIS A 35 -3.42 1.39 -9.08
C HIS A 35 -2.59 2.38 -9.92
N ALA A 36 -3.13 3.57 -10.18
CA ALA A 36 -2.43 4.63 -10.89
C ALA A 36 -1.18 5.07 -10.10
N PHE A 37 -1.28 5.20 -8.79
CA PHE A 37 -0.15 5.51 -7.93
C PHE A 37 0.95 4.45 -7.99
N LEU A 38 0.60 3.18 -7.85
CA LEU A 38 1.56 2.06 -7.94
C LEU A 38 2.30 2.04 -9.29
N ALA A 39 1.64 2.42 -10.38
CA ALA A 39 2.27 2.53 -11.69
C ALA A 39 3.36 3.63 -11.76
N THR A 40 3.24 4.69 -10.95
CA THR A 40 4.25 5.77 -10.87
C THR A 40 5.46 5.45 -10.00
N LEU A 41 5.45 4.31 -9.28
CA LEU A 41 6.54 3.93 -8.41
C LEU A 41 7.64 3.19 -9.19
N PRO A 42 8.92 3.59 -9.00
CA PRO A 42 10.06 2.88 -9.57
C PRO A 42 10.38 1.61 -8.76
N ILE A 43 9.38 0.75 -8.54
CA ILE A 43 9.55 -0.56 -7.90
C ILE A 43 9.37 -1.68 -8.93
N PRO A 44 9.93 -2.88 -8.67
CA PRO A 44 9.73 -4.04 -9.53
C PRO A 44 8.25 -4.37 -9.72
N GLU A 45 7.89 -4.86 -10.92
CA GLU A 45 6.49 -5.16 -11.25
C GLU A 45 5.88 -6.22 -10.31
N ALA A 46 6.70 -7.19 -9.88
CA ALA A 46 6.30 -8.20 -8.88
C ALA A 46 5.84 -7.57 -7.54
N GLU A 47 6.42 -6.45 -7.12
CA GLU A 47 6.00 -5.73 -5.91
C GLU A 47 4.75 -4.89 -6.17
N LYS A 48 4.62 -4.30 -7.37
CA LYS A 48 3.37 -3.64 -7.76
C LYS A 48 2.22 -4.64 -7.77
N ASP A 49 2.41 -5.83 -8.32
CA ASP A 49 1.39 -6.88 -8.37
C ASP A 49 1.01 -7.37 -6.97
N ARG A 50 2.01 -7.53 -6.09
CA ARG A 50 1.76 -7.83 -4.67
C ARG A 50 0.93 -6.75 -3.99
N LEU A 51 1.25 -5.47 -4.21
CA LEU A 51 0.50 -4.34 -3.67
C LEU A 51 -0.90 -4.20 -4.29
N ARG A 52 -1.07 -4.55 -5.57
CA ARG A 52 -2.36 -4.60 -6.27
C ARG A 52 -3.27 -5.73 -5.78
N ALA A 53 -2.69 -6.87 -5.43
CA ALA A 53 -3.40 -8.02 -4.86
C ALA A 53 -3.82 -7.79 -3.40
N MET A 54 -3.18 -6.86 -2.68
CA MET A 54 -3.58 -6.48 -1.33
C MET A 54 -4.89 -5.69 -1.38
N THR A 55 -5.97 -6.29 -0.86
CA THR A 55 -7.24 -5.60 -0.65
C THR A 55 -7.41 -5.23 0.83
N PRO A 56 -8.15 -4.15 1.16
CA PRO A 56 -8.42 -3.77 2.55
C PRO A 56 -9.02 -4.91 3.37
N ARG A 57 -9.82 -5.78 2.73
CA ARG A 57 -10.44 -6.97 3.33
C ARG A 57 -9.44 -8.06 3.72
N ALA A 58 -8.31 -8.14 3.03
CA ALA A 58 -7.22 -9.09 3.32
C ALA A 58 -6.14 -8.48 4.23
N TYR A 59 -6.30 -7.23 4.67
CA TYR A 59 -5.33 -6.53 5.52
C TYR A 59 -5.71 -6.62 7.00
N THR A 60 -5.86 -7.84 7.51
CA THR A 60 -6.16 -8.12 8.92
C THR A 60 -4.90 -8.43 9.74
N GLY A 61 -3.70 -8.44 9.14
CA GLY A 61 -2.45 -8.75 9.84
C GLY A 61 -2.53 -10.11 10.55
N ASN A 62 -2.10 -10.17 11.81
CA ASN A 62 -2.18 -11.39 12.62
C ASN A 62 -3.51 -11.52 13.39
N ALA A 63 -4.54 -10.75 13.04
CA ALA A 63 -5.79 -10.72 13.79
C ALA A 63 -6.49 -12.08 13.83
N GLU A 64 -6.39 -12.87 12.76
CA GLU A 64 -6.95 -14.23 12.75
C GLU A 64 -6.22 -15.15 13.72
N ALA A 65 -4.88 -15.05 13.82
CA ALA A 65 -4.11 -15.84 14.77
C ALA A 65 -4.36 -15.40 16.22
N GLN A 66 -4.54 -14.10 16.47
CA GLN A 66 -4.92 -13.60 17.80
C GLN A 66 -6.34 -14.02 18.20
N ALA A 67 -7.30 -14.00 17.27
CA ALA A 67 -8.67 -14.42 17.54
C ALA A 67 -8.80 -15.92 17.88
N ARG A 68 -7.90 -16.76 17.34
CA ARG A 68 -7.84 -18.19 17.66
C ARG A 68 -7.06 -18.52 18.94
N ALA A 69 -6.34 -17.56 19.50
CA ALA A 69 -5.51 -17.72 20.69
C ALA A 69 -6.21 -17.30 22.00
N ILE A 70 -7.52 -17.01 21.94
CA ILE A 70 -8.39 -16.68 23.08
C ILE A 70 -9.36 -17.83 23.31
#